data_AF-A0A2V7VR39-F1
#
_entry.id   AF-A0A2V7VR39-F1
#
_cell.length_a   1.000
_cell.length_b   1.000
_cell.length_c   1.000
_cell.angle_alpha   90.00
_cell.angle_beta   90.00
_cell.angle_gamma   90.00
#
_symmetry.space_group_name_H-M   'P 1'
#
loop_
_entity.id
_entity.type
_entity.pdbx_description
1 polymer ?
#
loop_
_entity_poly.entity_id
_entity_poly.type
_entity_poly.pdbx_seq_one_letter_code
_entity_poly.pdbx_strand_id
1 'polypeptide(L)'
;MGVVWKAVDTTLDRVVAIKFLAENLARDEKRLARFKREAMAVAALNHPNIVQIFSVEEADGIPFLTMEYVGGGNLAAGIPRGGLPLQQFFELAIPLADALHASHERSIVHRDLKPGNIMLGEDGRARIVDFGIAELRAPSGGGGPTASTESGERHAAGTLPYMSPEQLQGKPVDPRSDVFS
;
A
#
# COMPACT_ATOMS: atom_id res chain seq x y z
N MET A 1 9.52 0.03 -7.87
CA MET A 1 9.03 1.00 -6.85
C MET A 1 8.94 2.36 -7.49
N GLY A 2 7.81 3.06 -7.32
CA GLY A 2 7.65 4.44 -7.81
C GLY A 2 8.41 5.44 -6.95
N VAL A 3 8.68 6.64 -7.46
CA VAL A 3 9.28 7.74 -6.68
C VAL A 3 8.18 8.56 -6.02
N VAL A 4 8.35 8.91 -4.75
CA VAL A 4 7.45 9.77 -4.00
C VAL A 4 8.09 11.14 -3.78
N TRP A 5 7.36 12.20 -4.12
CA TRP A 5 7.79 13.59 -3.96
C TRP A 5 6.89 14.32 -2.97
N LYS A 6 7.47 15.25 -2.22
CA LYS A 6 6.71 16.28 -1.50
C LYS A 6 6.43 17.43 -2.47
N ALA A 7 5.18 17.86 -2.57
CA ALA A 7 4.77 18.93 -3.46
C ALA A 7 3.78 19.87 -2.76
N VAL A 8 3.50 20.99 -3.42
CA VAL A 8 2.45 21.93 -3.03
C VAL A 8 1.37 21.90 -4.10
N ASP A 9 0.14 21.58 -3.68
CA ASP A 9 -1.06 21.76 -4.48
C ASP A 9 -1.31 23.27 -4.60
N THR A 10 -1.05 23.83 -5.78
CA THR A 10 -1.14 25.27 -6.05
C THR A 10 -2.57 25.80 -6.14
N THR A 11 -3.56 24.91 -6.21
CA THR A 11 -4.97 25.29 -6.26
C THR A 11 -5.55 25.41 -4.85
N LEU A 12 -5.22 24.45 -3.98
CA LEU A 12 -5.73 24.40 -2.60
C LEU A 12 -4.73 24.92 -1.55
N ASP A 13 -3.54 25.35 -1.97
CA ASP A 13 -2.45 25.85 -1.12
C ASP A 13 -2.12 24.92 0.06
N ARG A 14 -1.89 23.64 -0.27
CA ARG A 14 -1.58 22.61 0.74
C ARG A 14 -0.44 21.71 0.30
N VAL A 15 0.28 21.17 1.28
CA VAL A 15 1.34 20.19 1.04
C VAL A 15 0.72 18.82 0.75
N VAL A 16 1.20 18.16 -0.30
CA VAL A 16 0.77 16.82 -0.72
C VAL A 16 1.98 15.93 -1.00
N ALA A 17 1.76 14.62 -0.95
CA ALA A 17 2.70 13.64 -1.48
C ALA A 17 2.26 13.22 -2.89
N ILE A 18 3.19 13.14 -3.82
CA ILE A 18 2.96 12.70 -5.19
C ILE A 18 3.73 11.40 -5.43
N LYS A 19 3.03 10.33 -5.79
CA LYS A 19 3.64 9.04 -6.13
C LYS A 19 3.53 8.78 -7.62
N PHE A 20 4.66 8.82 -8.32
CA PHE A 20 4.73 8.45 -9.74
C PHE A 20 4.77 6.94 -9.90
N LEU A 21 4.09 6.42 -10.92
CA LEU A 21 4.21 5.02 -11.29
C LEU A 21 5.47 4.77 -12.11
N ALA A 22 5.98 3.55 -12.01
CA ALA A 22 7.10 3.14 -12.83
C ALA A 22 6.70 3.13 -14.31
N GLU A 23 7.59 3.61 -15.19
CA GLU A 23 7.32 3.78 -16.64
C GLU A 23 6.84 2.49 -17.32
N ASN A 24 7.29 1.33 -16.84
CA ASN A 24 6.87 0.03 -17.36
C ASN A 24 5.40 -0.30 -17.10
N LEU A 25 4.77 0.32 -16.08
CA LEU A 25 3.35 0.19 -15.79
C LEU A 25 2.52 1.11 -16.69
N ALA A 26 3.06 2.30 -17.03
CA ALA A 26 2.38 3.29 -17.86
C ALA A 26 2.16 2.82 -19.31
N ARG A 27 3.01 1.90 -19.82
CA ARG A 27 2.95 1.39 -21.20
C ARG A 27 1.99 0.20 -21.40
N ASP A 28 1.42 -0.35 -20.34
CA ASP A 28 0.46 -1.48 -20.41
C ASP A 28 -0.92 -1.01 -19.97
N GLU A 29 -1.81 -0.77 -20.94
CA GLU A 29 -3.17 -0.26 -20.71
C GLU A 29 -3.97 -1.13 -19.71
N LYS A 30 -3.78 -2.45 -19.72
CA LYS A 30 -4.50 -3.34 -18.79
C LYS A 30 -4.00 -3.16 -17.36
N ARG A 31 -2.70 -2.96 -17.18
CA ARG A 31 -2.11 -2.67 -15.87
C ARG A 31 -2.51 -1.30 -15.38
N LEU A 32 -2.51 -0.29 -16.26
CA LEU A 32 -2.94 1.06 -15.92
C LEU A 32 -4.42 1.12 -15.51
N ALA A 33 -5.31 0.44 -16.24
CA ALA A 33 -6.74 0.38 -15.91
C ALA A 33 -6.97 -0.30 -14.54
N ARG A 34 -6.24 -1.38 -14.26
CA ARG A 34 -6.28 -2.07 -12.96
C ARG A 34 -5.79 -1.17 -11.84
N PHE A 35 -4.66 -0.51 -12.05
CA PHE A 35 -4.09 0.46 -11.13
C PHE A 35 -5.10 1.56 -10.78
N LYS A 36 -5.71 2.21 -11.78
CA LYS A 36 -6.71 3.26 -11.57
C LYS A 36 -7.89 2.75 -10.74
N ARG A 37 -8.41 1.55 -11.06
CA ARG A 37 -9.51 0.92 -10.32
C ARG A 37 -9.17 0.67 -8.85
N GLU A 38 -7.96 0.22 -8.56
CA GLU A 38 -7.53 -0.07 -7.19
C GLU A 38 -7.19 1.18 -6.40
N ALA A 39 -6.56 2.17 -7.04
CA ALA A 39 -6.39 3.50 -6.47
C ALA A 39 -7.74 4.12 -6.09
N MET A 40 -8.77 3.97 -6.92
CA MET A 40 -10.14 4.41 -6.60
C MET A 40 -10.74 3.63 -5.43
N ALA A 41 -10.51 2.31 -5.35
CA ALA A 41 -10.99 1.50 -4.23
C ALA A 41 -10.36 1.95 -2.90
N VAL A 42 -9.05 2.21 -2.90
CA VAL A 42 -8.34 2.72 -1.72
C VAL A 42 -8.75 4.17 -1.42
N ALA A 43 -8.91 5.03 -2.42
CA ALA A 43 -9.36 6.41 -2.24
C ALA A 43 -10.76 6.51 -1.61
N ALA A 44 -11.60 5.49 -1.82
CA ALA A 44 -12.91 5.42 -1.19
C ALA A 44 -12.83 5.10 0.32
N LEU A 45 -11.71 4.56 0.82
CA LEU A 45 -11.50 4.36 2.25
C LEU A 45 -11.37 5.72 2.92
N ASN A 46 -12.22 5.96 3.91
CA ASN A 46 -12.15 7.13 4.77
C ASN A 46 -11.93 6.64 6.20
N HIS A 47 -10.68 6.62 6.62
CA HIS A 47 -10.27 6.16 7.95
C HIS A 47 -9.08 6.97 8.45
N PRO A 48 -9.06 7.44 9.72
CA PRO A 48 -8.01 8.33 10.23
C PRO A 48 -6.59 7.73 10.23
N ASN A 49 -6.47 6.40 10.14
CA ASN A 49 -5.21 5.69 10.10
C ASN A 49 -4.89 5.06 8.73
N ILE A 50 -5.58 5.50 7.67
CA ILE A 50 -5.28 5.16 6.28
C ILE A 50 -4.97 6.46 5.55
N VAL A 51 -3.90 6.48 4.75
CA VAL A 51 -3.55 7.65 3.96
C VAL A 51 -4.67 8.01 3.00
N GLN A 52 -5.08 9.28 2.98
CA GLN A 52 -6.08 9.73 2.03
C GLN A 52 -5.45 9.91 0.64
N ILE A 53 -5.97 9.21 -0.36
CA ILE A 53 -5.69 9.52 -1.77
C ILE A 53 -6.63 10.65 -2.19
N PHE A 54 -6.07 11.72 -2.76
CA PHE A 54 -6.85 12.86 -3.24
C PHE A 54 -7.24 12.72 -4.71
N SER A 55 -6.30 12.31 -5.56
CA SER A 55 -6.57 12.15 -7.00
C SER A 55 -5.62 11.13 -7.65
N VAL A 56 -6.06 10.63 -8.81
CA VAL A 56 -5.21 9.94 -9.79
C VAL A 56 -5.13 10.84 -11.02
N GLU A 57 -3.93 11.27 -11.37
CA GLU A 57 -3.67 12.26 -12.41
C GLU A 57 -2.62 11.75 -13.41
N GLU A 58 -2.37 12.54 -14.45
CA GLU A 58 -1.42 12.23 -15.51
C GLU A 58 -0.70 13.50 -15.95
N ALA A 59 0.62 13.43 -16.09
CA ALA A 59 1.44 14.49 -16.68
C ALA A 59 2.39 13.85 -17.69
N ASP A 60 2.42 14.37 -18.91
CA ASP A 60 3.27 13.86 -20.02
C ASP A 60 3.14 12.35 -20.26
N GLY A 61 1.92 11.80 -20.11
CA GLY A 61 1.66 10.36 -20.25
C GLY A 61 2.11 9.51 -19.06
N ILE A 62 2.58 10.13 -17.98
CA ILE A 62 3.00 9.45 -16.76
C ILE A 62 1.91 9.60 -15.70
N PRO A 63 1.23 8.50 -15.32
CA PRO A 63 0.23 8.53 -14.28
C PRO A 63 0.88 8.69 -12.89
N PHE A 64 0.23 9.46 -12.03
CA PHE A 64 0.64 9.65 -10.64
C PHE A 64 -0.56 9.75 -9.69
N LEU A 65 -0.30 9.53 -8.41
CA LEU A 65 -1.25 9.70 -7.32
C LEU A 65 -0.91 10.97 -6.56
N THR A 66 -1.91 11.75 -6.20
CA THR A 66 -1.76 12.76 -5.14
C THR A 66 -2.41 12.21 -3.86
N MET A 67 -1.74 12.38 -2.74
CA MET A 67 -2.18 11.85 -1.45
C MET A 67 -1.76 12.75 -0.30
N GLU A 68 -2.34 12.50 0.87
CA GLU A 68 -1.97 13.15 2.13
C GLU A 68 -0.46 13.07 2.35
N TYR A 69 0.16 14.21 2.65
CA TYR A 69 1.54 14.25 3.09
C TYR A 69 1.63 14.01 4.59
N VAL A 70 2.37 12.97 4.99
CA VAL A 70 2.55 12.58 6.39
C VAL A 70 4.02 12.81 6.77
N GLY A 71 4.28 13.86 7.55
CA GLY A 71 5.61 14.46 7.69
C GLY A 71 6.57 13.86 8.73
N GLY A 72 6.09 13.05 9.68
CA GLY A 72 6.88 12.57 10.82
C GLY A 72 7.77 11.35 10.54
N GLY A 73 7.94 10.96 9.28
CA GLY A 73 8.71 9.78 8.87
C GLY A 73 7.93 8.47 9.02
N ASN A 74 8.60 7.34 8.80
CA ASN A 74 7.99 6.01 8.93
C ASN A 74 8.32 5.34 10.27
N LEU A 75 7.47 4.40 10.68
CA LEU A 75 7.60 3.66 11.92
C LEU A 75 8.90 2.83 11.96
N ALA A 76 9.41 2.36 10.83
CA ALA A 76 10.67 1.61 10.78
C ALA A 76 11.85 2.39 11.38
N ALA A 77 11.89 3.71 11.15
CA ALA A 77 12.89 4.59 11.76
C ALA A 77 12.61 4.93 13.23
N GLY A 78 11.36 4.78 13.68
CA GLY A 78 10.92 5.09 15.05
C GLY A 78 11.04 3.93 16.04
N ILE A 79 11.20 2.68 15.57
CA ILE A 79 11.35 1.52 16.46
C ILE A 79 12.80 1.45 16.99
N PRO A 80 13.02 1.55 18.31
CA PRO A 80 14.36 1.43 18.88
C PRO A 80 14.83 -0.04 18.90
N ARG A 81 16.15 -0.27 19.02
CA ARG A 81 16.74 -1.63 19.06
C ARG A 81 16.12 -2.56 20.11
N GLY A 82 15.65 -2.01 21.23
CA GLY A 82 15.02 -2.77 22.32
C GLY A 82 13.52 -3.02 22.13
N GLY A 83 12.93 -2.55 21.02
CA GLY A 83 11.48 -2.57 20.81
C GLY A 83 10.76 -1.42 21.50
N LEU A 84 9.50 -1.21 21.11
CA LEU A 84 8.66 -0.18 21.70
C LEU A 84 8.18 -0.59 23.09
N PRO A 85 8.02 0.36 24.03
CA PRO A 85 7.25 0.13 25.26
C PRO A 85 5.84 -0.37 24.93
N LEU A 86 5.30 -1.29 25.73
CA LEU A 86 3.99 -1.89 25.48
C LEU A 86 2.87 -0.86 25.32
N GLN A 87 2.91 0.22 26.09
CA GLN A 87 1.94 1.30 25.97
C GLN A 87 1.96 1.93 24.57
N GLN A 88 3.14 2.32 24.08
CA GLN A 88 3.30 2.89 22.73
C GLN A 88 2.94 1.89 21.64
N PHE A 89 3.26 0.61 21.86
CA PHE A 89 2.85 -0.45 20.96
C PHE A 89 1.33 -0.50 20.82
N PHE A 90 0.57 -0.51 21.92
CA PHE A 90 -0.91 -0.55 21.84
C PHE A 90 -1.52 0.74 21.29
N GLU A 91 -0.91 1.90 21.58
CA GLU A 91 -1.29 3.19 20.98
C GLU A 91 -1.19 3.19 19.44
N LEU A 92 -0.26 2.39 18.88
CA LEU A 92 -0.12 2.20 17.44
C LEU A 92 -0.95 1.03 16.91
N ALA A 93 -0.86 -0.14 17.55
CA ALA A 93 -1.40 -1.39 17.04
C ALA A 93 -2.93 -1.40 16.99
N ILE A 94 -3.61 -0.81 17.98
CA ILE A 94 -5.07 -0.82 18.04
C ILE A 94 -5.67 0.00 16.87
N PRO A 95 -5.28 1.27 16.64
CA PRO A 95 -5.81 2.03 15.50
C PRO A 95 -5.41 1.48 14.12
N LEU A 96 -4.22 0.87 14.03
CA LEU A 96 -3.77 0.24 12.78
C LEU A 96 -4.55 -1.05 12.49
N ALA A 97 -4.88 -1.85 13.50
CA ALA A 97 -5.74 -3.01 13.35
C ALA A 97 -7.16 -2.61 12.92
N ASP A 98 -7.71 -1.53 13.48
CA ASP A 98 -9.00 -0.96 13.08
C ASP A 98 -8.98 -0.49 11.61
N ALA A 99 -7.90 0.17 11.18
CA ALA A 99 -7.69 0.55 9.79
C ALA A 99 -7.66 -0.66 8.84
N LEU A 100 -6.91 -1.71 9.19
CA LEU A 100 -6.86 -2.93 8.39
C LEU A 100 -8.24 -3.58 8.30
N HIS A 101 -8.95 -3.69 9.43
CA HIS A 101 -10.31 -4.19 9.45
C HIS A 101 -11.24 -3.39 8.53
N ALA A 102 -11.20 -2.05 8.60
CA ALA A 102 -11.99 -1.18 7.73
C ALA A 102 -11.67 -1.38 6.23
N SER A 103 -10.42 -1.70 5.89
CA SER A 103 -10.03 -2.03 4.51
C SER A 103 -10.52 -3.42 4.09
N HIS A 104 -10.45 -4.40 5.00
CA HIS A 104 -10.90 -5.78 4.77
C HIS A 104 -12.41 -5.88 4.57
N GLU A 105 -13.20 -5.09 5.30
CA GLU A 105 -14.66 -4.98 5.10
C GLU A 105 -15.02 -4.51 3.68
N ARG A 106 -14.09 -3.85 2.98
CA ARG A 106 -14.23 -3.44 1.59
C ARG A 106 -13.51 -4.36 0.60
N SER A 107 -13.10 -5.55 1.05
CA SER A 107 -12.34 -6.52 0.27
C SER A 107 -11.01 -5.98 -0.27
N ILE A 108 -10.41 -5.01 0.42
CA ILE A 108 -9.09 -4.46 0.10
C ILE A 108 -8.09 -5.09 1.07
N VAL A 109 -7.07 -5.76 0.53
CA VAL A 109 -5.97 -6.36 1.30
C VAL A 109 -4.71 -5.54 1.02
N HIS A 110 -3.94 -5.20 2.05
CA HIS A 110 -2.76 -4.34 1.96
C HIS A 110 -1.60 -5.02 1.22
N ARG A 111 -1.25 -6.25 1.62
CA ARG A 111 -0.25 -7.16 1.02
C ARG A 111 1.24 -6.82 1.19
N ASP A 112 1.59 -5.60 1.57
CA ASP A 112 2.98 -5.24 1.94
C ASP A 112 3.00 -4.48 3.27
N LEU A 113 2.24 -4.95 4.27
CA LEU A 113 2.20 -4.26 5.56
C LEU A 113 3.55 -4.46 6.27
N LYS A 114 4.16 -3.35 6.69
CA LYS A 114 5.46 -3.33 7.37
C LYS A 114 5.65 -1.97 8.05
N PRO A 115 6.56 -1.84 9.03
CA PRO A 115 6.87 -0.55 9.65
C PRO A 115 7.28 0.56 8.66
N GLY A 116 7.85 0.21 7.50
CA GLY A 116 8.19 1.17 6.45
C GLY A 116 6.97 1.78 5.73
N ASN A 117 5.82 1.10 5.76
CA ASN A 117 4.56 1.54 5.15
C ASN A 117 3.58 2.10 6.20
N ILE A 118 4.09 2.44 7.38
CA ILE A 118 3.33 3.12 8.44
C ILE A 118 3.99 4.47 8.65
N MET A 119 3.33 5.54 8.24
CA MET A 119 3.82 6.91 8.39
C MET A 119 3.32 7.51 9.70
N LEU A 120 4.17 8.25 10.40
CA LEU A 120 3.83 8.94 11.65
C LEU A 120 3.48 10.40 11.33
N GLY A 121 2.26 10.81 11.69
CA GLY A 121 1.81 12.19 11.55
C GLY A 121 2.30 13.07 12.70
N GLU A 122 2.45 14.35 12.43
CA GLU A 122 2.75 15.37 13.46
C GLU A 122 1.59 15.55 14.45
N ASP A 123 0.39 15.13 14.06
CA ASP A 123 -0.81 15.05 14.90
C ASP A 123 -0.83 13.84 15.85
N GLY A 124 0.26 13.07 15.90
CA GLY A 124 0.41 11.89 16.74
C GLY A 124 -0.28 10.63 16.21
N ARG A 125 -0.84 10.65 14.99
CA ARG A 125 -1.53 9.48 14.41
C ARG A 125 -0.69 8.80 13.33
N ALA A 126 -0.67 7.47 13.36
CA ALA A 126 -0.06 6.68 12.31
C ALA A 126 -1.02 6.50 11.11
N ARG A 127 -0.52 6.60 9.87
CA ARG A 127 -1.25 6.23 8.64
C ARG A 127 -0.60 5.04 7.96
N ILE A 128 -1.41 4.07 7.57
CA ILE A 128 -1.03 3.03 6.62
C ILE A 128 -0.98 3.67 5.23
N VAL A 129 0.17 3.56 4.57
CA VAL A 129 0.41 4.00 3.20
C VAL A 129 0.68 2.79 2.32
N ASP A 130 0.71 3.00 1.00
CA ASP A 130 1.23 1.98 0.08
C ASP A 130 0.49 0.64 0.12
N PHE A 131 -0.85 0.69 0.25
CA PHE A 131 -1.71 -0.40 -0.20
C PHE A 131 -1.20 -0.84 -1.57
N GLY A 132 -1.00 -2.14 -1.79
CA GLY A 132 -0.24 -2.75 -2.89
C GLY A 132 -0.74 -2.48 -4.32
N ILE A 133 -1.40 -1.35 -4.57
CA ILE A 133 -1.87 -0.76 -5.82
C ILE A 133 -0.80 -0.86 -6.94
N ALA A 134 0.50 -0.88 -6.61
CA ALA A 134 1.60 -0.94 -7.58
C ALA A 134 2.17 -2.35 -7.86
N GLU A 135 1.85 -3.38 -7.07
CA GLU A 135 2.55 -4.69 -7.13
C GLU A 135 1.74 -5.85 -7.71
N LEU A 136 0.62 -5.58 -8.37
CA LEU A 136 -0.15 -6.62 -9.06
C LEU A 136 0.50 -7.07 -10.36
N ARG A 137 1.42 -8.04 -10.23
CA ARG A 137 1.63 -9.06 -11.26
C ARG A 137 0.32 -9.83 -11.48
N ALA A 138 0.07 -10.15 -12.75
CA ALA A 138 -1.03 -10.89 -13.39
C ALA A 138 -2.07 -11.62 -12.50
N PRO A 139 -3.35 -11.67 -12.94
CA PRO A 139 -4.42 -12.25 -12.13
C PRO A 139 -4.15 -13.72 -11.80
N SER A 140 -4.44 -14.08 -10.55
CA SER A 140 -5.06 -15.37 -10.22
C SER A 140 -6.35 -15.46 -11.04
N GLY A 141 -6.26 -16.03 -12.24
CA GLY A 141 -7.41 -16.38 -13.05
C GLY A 141 -8.25 -17.44 -12.32
N GLY A 142 -9.56 -17.26 -12.33
CA GLY A 142 -10.52 -18.16 -11.70
C GLY A 142 -10.51 -19.59 -12.26
N GLY A 143 -11.08 -20.49 -11.45
CA GLY A 143 -11.63 -21.82 -11.77
C GLY A 143 -11.04 -22.61 -12.94
N GLY A 144 -10.25 -23.64 -12.62
CA GLY A 144 -9.97 -24.76 -13.53
C GLY A 144 -8.64 -25.46 -13.23
N PRO A 145 -8.58 -26.81 -13.17
CA PRO A 145 -7.35 -27.54 -12.89
C PRO A 145 -6.57 -27.74 -14.20
N THR A 146 -5.78 -26.76 -14.62
CA THR A 146 -4.74 -26.97 -15.62
C THR A 146 -3.47 -26.24 -15.22
N ALA A 147 -2.54 -27.01 -14.68
CA ALA A 147 -1.16 -26.60 -14.49
C ALA A 147 -0.55 -26.20 -15.84
N SER A 148 -0.08 -24.96 -15.94
CA SER A 148 0.92 -24.55 -16.92
C SER A 148 2.15 -24.09 -16.14
N THR A 149 3.13 -24.98 -16.11
CA THR A 149 4.51 -24.74 -15.71
C THR A 149 5.18 -23.91 -16.79
N GLU A 150 5.14 -22.58 -16.65
CA GLU A 150 6.12 -21.71 -17.27
C GLU A 150 6.97 -21.09 -16.17
N SER A 151 8.26 -21.39 -16.24
CA SER A 151 9.34 -20.91 -15.39
C SER A 151 9.54 -19.41 -15.59
N GLY A 152 8.62 -18.60 -15.09
CA GLY A 152 8.78 -17.17 -14.90
C GLY A 152 8.87 -16.90 -13.41
N GLU A 153 10.00 -16.33 -12.97
CA GLU A 153 10.29 -15.96 -11.59
C GLU A 153 9.08 -15.23 -10.95
N ARG A 154 8.25 -15.99 -10.25
CA ARG A 154 7.20 -15.49 -9.37
C ARG A 154 7.89 -14.86 -8.18
N HIS A 155 8.50 -13.68 -8.37
CA HIS A 155 9.02 -12.93 -7.23
C HIS A 155 7.81 -12.59 -6.37
N ALA A 156 7.78 -13.15 -5.17
CA ALA A 156 6.83 -12.80 -4.15
C ALA A 156 6.85 -11.26 -4.00
N ALA A 157 5.67 -10.66 -4.10
CA ALA A 157 5.47 -9.23 -3.86
C ALA A 157 5.40 -8.99 -2.35
N GLY A 158 6.08 -7.94 -1.87
CA GLY A 158 6.24 -7.64 -0.45
C GLY A 158 7.69 -7.60 0.05
N THR A 159 7.85 -7.37 1.35
CA THR A 159 9.17 -7.33 2.01
C THR A 159 9.40 -8.65 2.72
N LEU A 160 10.39 -9.45 2.30
CA LEU A 160 10.58 -10.87 2.69
C LEU A 160 10.29 -11.20 4.18
N PRO A 161 10.74 -10.41 5.17
CA PRO A 161 10.47 -10.69 6.58
C PRO A 161 8.99 -10.62 7.00
N TYR A 162 8.15 -9.92 6.23
CA TYR A 162 6.73 -9.66 6.52
C TYR A 162 5.78 -10.44 5.59
N MET A 163 6.30 -11.25 4.68
CA MET A 163 5.46 -12.03 3.77
C MET A 163 4.87 -13.25 4.46
N SER A 164 3.56 -13.45 4.30
CA SER A 164 2.90 -14.66 4.77
C SER A 164 3.30 -15.91 3.97
N PRO A 165 3.12 -17.12 4.52
CA PRO A 165 3.45 -18.37 3.82
C PRO A 165 2.77 -18.50 2.45
N GLU A 166 1.51 -18.08 2.34
CA GLU A 166 0.77 -18.06 1.08
C GLU A 166 1.35 -17.07 0.06
N GLN A 167 1.85 -15.90 0.49
CA GLN A 167 2.57 -14.98 -0.39
C GLN A 167 3.87 -15.58 -0.93
N LEU A 168 4.67 -16.19 -0.05
CA LEU A 168 5.93 -16.85 -0.42
C LEU A 168 5.68 -18.04 -1.38
N GLN A 169 4.54 -18.71 -1.26
CA GLN A 169 4.14 -19.82 -2.11
C GLN A 169 3.40 -19.37 -3.40
N GLY A 170 3.16 -18.07 -3.58
CA GLY A 170 2.39 -17.54 -4.70
C GLY A 170 0.94 -18.04 -4.74
N LYS A 171 0.36 -18.35 -3.58
CA LYS A 171 -1.03 -18.74 -3.39
C LYS A 171 -1.94 -17.50 -3.29
N PRO A 172 -3.27 -17.67 -3.44
CA PRO A 172 -4.20 -16.58 -3.21
C PRO A 172 -4.02 -15.96 -1.82
N VAL A 173 -3.99 -14.64 -1.78
CA VAL A 173 -3.78 -13.80 -0.59
C VAL A 173 -5.13 -13.24 -0.16
N ASP A 174 -5.41 -13.28 1.14
CA ASP A 174 -6.64 -12.78 1.75
C ASP A 174 -6.32 -11.95 3.01
N PRO A 175 -7.31 -11.39 3.72
CA PRO A 175 -7.08 -10.58 4.92
C PRO A 175 -6.14 -11.19 5.97
N ARG A 176 -6.03 -12.53 6.05
CA ARG A 176 -5.15 -13.21 7.02
C ARG A 176 -3.68 -12.97 6.74
N SER A 177 -3.31 -12.63 5.51
CA SER A 177 -1.95 -12.27 5.15
C SER A 177 -1.53 -10.94 5.76
N ASP A 178 -2.44 -9.97 5.86
CA ASP A 178 -2.20 -8.71 6.56
C ASP A 178 -2.13 -8.91 8.08
N VAL A 179 -2.84 -9.90 8.63
CA VAL A 179 -2.77 -10.27 10.06
C VAL A 179 -1.45 -10.95 10.41
N PHE A 180 -0.87 -11.71 9.47
CA PHE A 180 0.44 -12.33 9.63
C PHE A 180 1.57 -11.28 9.65
N SER A 181 1.42 -10.23 8.84
CA SER A 181 2.41 -9.17 8.63
C SER A 181 2.63 -8.32 9.89
#